data_AF-A0A809X8M9-F1
#
_entry.id   AF-A0A809X8M9-F1
#
_cell.length_a   1.000
_cell.length_b   1.000
_cell.length_c   1.000
_cell.angle_alpha   90.00
_cell.angle_beta   90.00
_cell.angle_gamma   90.00
#
_symmetry.space_group_name_H-M   'P 1'
#
loop_
_entity.id
_entity.type
_entity.pdbx_description
1 polymer ?
#
loop_
_entity_poly.entity_id
_entity_poly.type
_entity_poly.pdbx_seq_one_letter_code
_entity_poly.pdbx_strand_id
1 'polypeptide(L)'
;MPQLLYINERFGHDATIVLDSGDACWISVGKKGVLIRSHKHSFWGGLLGGLFGLKLYEERDVYQALQIAQALTATYPPVPQIGCKDVILKAFCTAVWHCSSPARVKVALNEPVRPEE
;
A
#
# COMPACT_ATOMS: atom_id res chain seq x y z
N MET A 1 -6.65 3.31 14.87
CA MET A 1 -5.29 3.64 14.42
C MET A 1 -4.81 2.50 13.55
N PRO A 2 -4.21 2.79 12.38
CA PRO A 2 -3.67 1.76 11.50
C PRO A 2 -2.52 1.02 12.19
N GLN A 3 -2.31 -0.24 11.81
CA GLN A 3 -1.30 -1.12 12.38
C GLN A 3 -0.52 -1.84 11.29
N LEU A 4 0.82 -1.82 11.37
CA LEU A 4 1.67 -2.60 10.48
C LEU A 4 1.71 -4.05 11.00
N LEU A 5 1.15 -4.99 10.24
CA LEU A 5 1.21 -6.41 10.59
C LEU A 5 2.56 -7.00 10.23
N TYR A 6 3.05 -6.71 9.03
CA TYR A 6 4.38 -7.13 8.61
C TYR A 6 4.90 -6.26 7.46
N ILE A 7 6.22 -6.26 7.33
CA ILE A 7 6.93 -5.79 6.15
C ILE A 7 8.05 -6.77 5.84
N ASN A 8 8.17 -7.18 4.58
CA ASN A 8 9.18 -8.13 4.13
C ASN A 8 9.83 -7.57 2.87
N GLU A 9 11.16 -7.53 2.90
CA GLU A 9 12.01 -7.12 1.76
C GLU A 9 12.97 -8.26 1.36
N ARG A 10 12.94 -9.39 2.08
CA ARG A 10 13.95 -10.46 1.96
C ARG A 10 13.54 -11.56 0.99
N PHE A 11 12.26 -11.91 0.99
CA PHE A 11 11.69 -12.98 0.14
C PHE A 11 10.57 -12.47 -0.79
N GLY A 12 10.18 -11.21 -0.62
CA GLY A 12 9.23 -10.44 -1.41
C GLY A 12 9.46 -8.97 -1.09
N HIS A 13 8.88 -8.06 -1.87
CA HIS A 13 8.81 -6.64 -1.52
C HIS A 13 7.35 -6.35 -1.18
N ASP A 14 6.91 -6.75 0.01
CA ASP A 14 5.51 -6.66 0.39
C ASP A 14 5.29 -6.29 1.86
N ALA A 15 4.10 -5.79 2.14
CA ALA A 15 3.69 -5.35 3.47
C ALA A 15 2.19 -5.56 3.66
N THR A 16 1.78 -5.69 4.92
CA THR A 16 0.35 -5.64 5.27
C THR A 16 0.09 -4.62 6.36
N ILE A 17 -0.86 -3.73 6.10
CA ILE A 17 -1.31 -2.69 7.02
C ILE A 17 -2.79 -2.91 7.32
N VAL A 18 -3.14 -3.07 8.60
CA VAL A 18 -4.53 -3.03 9.07
C VAL A 18 -4.94 -1.57 9.19
N LEU A 19 -6.06 -1.21 8.57
CA LEU A 19 -6.62 0.13 8.58
C LEU A 19 -7.54 0.32 9.79
N ASP A 20 -7.94 1.57 10.06
CA ASP A 20 -8.86 1.92 11.15
C ASP A 20 -10.21 1.18 11.07
N SER A 21 -10.68 0.92 9.86
CA SER A 21 -11.88 0.12 9.58
C SER A 21 -11.78 -1.36 10.02
N GLY A 22 -10.60 -1.83 10.41
CA GLY A 22 -10.33 -3.24 10.72
C GLY A 22 -10.07 -4.11 9.49
N ASP A 23 -10.13 -3.54 8.28
CA ASP A 23 -9.72 -4.21 7.05
C ASP A 23 -8.19 -4.13 6.87
N ALA A 24 -7.60 -5.17 6.30
CA ALA A 24 -6.17 -5.23 6.03
C ALA A 24 -5.89 -4.96 4.55
N CYS A 25 -4.88 -4.14 4.26
CA CYS A 25 -4.35 -3.89 2.93
C CYS A 25 -3.00 -4.59 2.79
N TRP A 26 -2.93 -5.52 1.84
CA TRP A 26 -1.70 -6.13 1.39
C TRP A 26 -1.15 -5.33 0.21
N ILE A 27 0.10 -4.89 0.33
CA ILE A 27 0.84 -4.12 -0.67
C ILE A 27 1.97 -5.01 -1.16
N SER A 28 2.08 -5.18 -2.47
CA SER A 28 3.16 -5.94 -3.09
C SER A 28 3.78 -5.15 -4.23
N VAL A 29 5.11 -5.04 -4.20
CA VAL A 29 5.95 -4.47 -5.25
C VAL A 29 6.70 -5.63 -5.89
N GLY A 30 6.75 -5.64 -7.22
CA GLY A 30 7.49 -6.64 -7.96
C GLY A 30 8.04 -6.09 -9.26
N LYS A 31 8.68 -6.96 -10.05
CA LYS A 31 9.26 -6.59 -11.35
C LYS A 31 8.27 -6.00 -12.34
N LYS A 32 6.97 -6.27 -12.15
CA LYS A 32 5.86 -5.82 -12.99
C LYS A 32 5.08 -4.66 -12.37
N GLY A 33 5.63 -3.94 -11.39
CA GLY A 33 4.95 -2.80 -10.75
C GLY A 33 4.35 -3.15 -9.38
N VAL A 34 3.20 -2.57 -9.06
CA VAL A 34 2.62 -2.53 -7.70
C VAL A 34 1.20 -3.07 -7.71
N LEU A 35 0.88 -3.92 -6.74
CA LEU A 35 -0.45 -4.48 -6.54
C LEU A 35 -0.89 -4.25 -5.10
N ILE A 36 -2.09 -3.70 -4.92
CA ILE A 36 -2.68 -3.49 -3.59
C ILE A 36 -4.06 -4.12 -3.53
N ARG A 37 -4.26 -4.94 -2.50
CA ARG A 37 -5.52 -5.67 -2.26
C ARG A 37 -5.96 -5.52 -0.82
N SER A 38 -7.26 -5.37 -0.58
CA SER A 38 -7.83 -5.41 0.76
C SER A 38 -8.50 -6.74 1.07
N HIS A 39 -8.42 -7.17 2.31
CA HIS A 39 -9.17 -8.31 2.84
C HIS A 39 -9.66 -8.04 4.26
N LYS A 40 -10.70 -8.78 4.66
CA LYS A 40 -11.20 -8.76 6.04
C LYS A 40 -10.17 -9.44 6.94
N HIS A 41 -9.69 -8.72 7.95
CA HIS A 41 -8.70 -9.24 8.91
C HIS A 41 -9.19 -10.50 9.64
N SER A 42 -10.51 -10.64 9.84
CA SER A 42 -11.12 -11.76 10.57
C SER A 42 -11.31 -13.05 9.77
N PHE A 43 -11.20 -13.06 8.43
CA PHE A 43 -11.75 -14.21 7.69
C PHE A 43 -10.82 -15.43 7.68
N TRP A 44 -9.53 -15.32 7.34
CA TRP A 44 -8.57 -16.43 7.44
C TRP A 44 -7.15 -15.84 7.53
N GLY A 45 -6.51 -16.00 8.69
CA GLY A 45 -5.27 -15.33 9.06
C GLY A 45 -4.12 -15.49 8.06
N GLY A 46 -3.52 -14.34 7.72
CA GLY A 46 -2.08 -14.24 7.46
C GLY A 46 -1.59 -14.39 6.03
N LEU A 47 -2.16 -15.27 5.19
CA LEU A 47 -1.53 -15.57 3.88
C LEU A 47 -2.50 -15.69 2.69
N LEU A 48 -3.72 -16.19 2.89
CA LEU A 48 -4.69 -16.38 1.78
C LEU A 48 -5.53 -15.12 1.50
N GLY A 49 -5.67 -14.23 2.48
CA GLY A 49 -6.39 -12.96 2.32
C GLY A 49 -5.81 -12.05 1.24
N GLY A 50 -4.49 -12.04 1.05
CA GLY A 50 -3.83 -11.29 -0.03
C GLY A 50 -4.18 -11.81 -1.43
N LEU A 51 -4.44 -13.11 -1.57
CA LEU A 51 -4.71 -13.74 -2.88
C LEU A 51 -6.17 -13.60 -3.34
N PHE A 52 -7.12 -13.46 -2.40
CA PHE A 52 -8.57 -13.33 -2.68
C PHE A 52 -9.15 -11.96 -2.30
N GLY A 53 -8.32 -11.03 -1.83
CA GLY A 53 -8.73 -9.69 -1.48
C GLY A 53 -9.19 -8.85 -2.68
N LEU A 54 -10.09 -7.89 -2.43
CA LEU A 54 -10.54 -6.93 -3.42
C LEU A 54 -9.34 -6.11 -3.92
N LYS A 55 -9.13 -6.08 -5.23
CA LYS A 55 -8.10 -5.25 -5.87
C LYS A 55 -8.45 -3.77 -5.73
N LEU A 56 -7.62 -3.03 -5.01
CA LEU A 56 -7.78 -1.59 -4.80
C LEU A 56 -7.00 -0.79 -5.84
N TYR A 57 -5.80 -1.27 -6.18
CA TYR A 57 -4.89 -0.60 -7.08
C TYR A 57 -3.98 -1.63 -7.77
N GLU A 58 -3.64 -1.37 -9.03
CA GLU A 58 -2.68 -2.16 -9.80
C GLU A 58 -1.98 -1.24 -10.79
N GLU A 59 -0.67 -1.13 -10.66
CA GLU A 59 0.22 -0.53 -11.65
C GLU A 59 1.09 -1.64 -12.23
N ARG A 60 1.11 -1.74 -13.56
CA ARG A 60 1.82 -2.81 -14.29
C ARG A 60 3.17 -2.37 -14.84
N ASP A 61 3.46 -1.07 -14.77
CA ASP A 61 4.72 -0.48 -15.17
C ASP A 61 5.51 -0.01 -13.95
N VAL A 62 6.72 -0.55 -13.77
CA VAL A 62 7.59 -0.19 -12.65
C VAL A 62 8.06 1.27 -12.71
N TYR A 63 8.22 1.84 -13.91
CA TYR A 63 8.58 3.25 -14.07
C TYR A 63 7.43 4.16 -13.65
N GLN A 64 6.21 3.81 -14.06
CA GLN A 64 5.01 4.54 -13.64
C GLN A 64 4.80 4.42 -12.12
N ALA A 65 5.01 3.23 -11.56
CA ALA A 65 4.96 3.02 -10.12
C ALA A 65 5.98 3.87 -9.36
N LEU A 66 7.19 4.06 -9.90
CA LEU A 66 8.20 4.93 -9.32
C LEU A 66 7.80 6.41 -9.35
N GLN A 67 7.25 6.90 -10.47
CA GLN A 67 6.75 8.27 -10.57
C GLN A 67 5.63 8.53 -9.55
N ILE A 68 4.70 7.58 -9.42
CA ILE A 68 3.62 7.66 -8.44
C ILE A 68 4.19 7.61 -7.03
N ALA A 69 5.16 6.74 -6.73
CA ALA A 69 5.82 6.69 -5.43
C ALA A 69 6.47 8.03 -5.05
N GLN A 70 7.08 8.74 -6.01
CA GLN A 70 7.63 10.08 -5.79
C GLN A 70 6.53 11.09 -5.43
N ALA A 71 5.43 11.09 -6.19
CA ALA A 71 4.28 11.94 -5.90
C ALA A 71 3.67 11.65 -4.52
N LEU A 72 3.51 10.37 -4.16
CA LEU A 72 3.01 9.95 -2.86
C LEU A 72 3.94 10.39 -1.72
N THR A 73 5.26 10.31 -1.91
CA THR A 73 6.25 10.75 -0.92
C THR A 73 6.20 12.26 -0.70
N ALA A 74 5.91 13.04 -1.75
CA ALA A 74 5.70 14.48 -1.63
C ALA A 74 4.36 14.83 -0.96
N THR A 75 3.34 13.97 -1.12
CA THR A 75 1.97 14.22 -0.63
C THR A 75 1.80 13.85 0.84
N TYR A 76 2.39 12.74 1.28
CA TYR A 76 2.14 12.17 2.60
C TYR A 76 3.32 12.35 3.54
N PRO A 77 3.10 12.78 4.79
CA PRO A 77 4.17 12.89 5.76
C PRO A 77 4.71 11.49 6.12
N PRO A 78 6.02 11.37 6.40
CA PRO A 78 6.66 10.10 6.68
C PRO A 78 6.11 9.46 7.95
N VAL A 79 6.01 8.13 7.93
CA VAL A 79 5.50 7.33 9.06
C VAL A 79 6.66 6.52 9.66
N PRO A 80 7.08 6.80 10.91
CA PRO A 80 8.22 6.13 11.55
C PRO A 80 8.09 4.60 11.64
N GLN A 81 6.86 4.10 11.72
CA GLN A 81 6.56 2.67 11.79
C GLN A 81 6.88 1.93 10.47
N ILE A 82 6.98 2.65 9.35
CA ILE A 82 7.25 2.08 8.03
C ILE A 82 8.76 2.10 7.78
N GLY A 83 9.43 1.11 8.35
CA GLY A 83 10.89 0.92 8.24
C GLY A 83 11.28 -0.05 7.12
N CYS A 84 11.14 0.35 5.86
CA CYS A 84 11.68 -0.39 4.69
C CYS A 84 12.67 0.45 3.88
N LYS A 85 13.53 -0.25 3.12
CA LYS A 85 14.54 0.33 2.22
C LYS A 85 14.01 0.58 0.82
N ASP A 86 13.10 -0.26 0.34
CA ASP A 86 12.45 -0.11 -0.95
C ASP A 86 11.59 1.16 -0.98
N VAL A 87 12.00 2.12 -1.82
CA VAL A 87 11.38 3.44 -1.90
C VAL A 87 9.96 3.40 -2.44
N ILE A 88 9.65 2.45 -3.33
CA ILE A 88 8.31 2.29 -3.89
C ILE A 88 7.41 1.71 -2.80
N LEU A 89 7.82 0.60 -2.19
CA LEU A 89 7.07 -0.03 -1.10
C LEU A 89 6.82 0.97 0.03
N LYS A 90 7.86 1.72 0.42
CA LYS A 90 7.75 2.74 1.48
C LYS A 90 6.71 3.81 1.15
N ALA A 91 6.72 4.34 -0.06
CA ALA A 91 5.79 5.39 -0.48
C ALA A 91 4.33 4.89 -0.47
N PHE A 92 4.09 3.72 -1.05
CA PHE A 92 2.75 3.12 -1.08
C PHE A 92 2.26 2.74 0.32
N CYS A 93 3.10 2.13 1.15
CA CYS A 93 2.76 1.86 2.55
C CYS A 93 2.42 3.14 3.31
N THR A 94 3.18 4.22 3.08
CA THR A 94 2.95 5.53 3.73
C THR A 94 1.59 6.09 3.32
N ALA A 95 1.26 6.10 2.03
CA ALA A 95 -0.05 6.53 1.55
C ALA A 95 -1.20 5.70 2.13
N VAL A 96 -1.04 4.38 2.17
CA VAL A 96 -2.03 3.46 2.75
C VAL A 96 -2.22 3.69 4.25
N TRP A 97 -1.14 3.99 4.98
CA TRP A 97 -1.19 4.29 6.42
C TRP A 97 -2.05 5.51 6.74
N HIS A 98 -2.07 6.51 5.85
CA HIS A 98 -2.91 7.71 6.02
C HIS A 98 -4.38 7.49 5.64
N CYS A 99 -4.77 6.28 5.24
CA CYS A 99 -6.15 5.94 4.88
C CYS A 99 -6.87 5.20 6.01
N SER A 100 -8.13 5.57 6.28
CA SER A 100 -8.95 4.91 7.30
C SER A 100 -9.64 3.62 6.81
N SER A 101 -9.84 3.48 5.49
CA SER A 101 -10.57 2.36 4.90
C SER A 101 -10.07 1.98 3.49
N PRO A 102 -10.38 0.76 3.01
CA PRO A 102 -10.02 0.33 1.65
C PRO A 102 -10.57 1.25 0.54
N ALA A 103 -11.75 1.82 0.76
CA ALA A 103 -12.35 2.78 -0.17
C ALA A 103 -11.49 4.05 -0.29
N ARG A 104 -10.97 4.57 0.84
CA ARG A 104 -10.08 5.73 0.85
C ARG A 104 -8.73 5.41 0.21
N VAL A 105 -8.19 4.21 0.41
CA VAL A 105 -6.99 3.74 -0.29
C VAL A 105 -7.20 3.74 -1.80
N LYS A 106 -8.31 3.18 -2.28
CA LYS A 106 -8.63 3.16 -3.72
C LYS A 106 -8.72 4.58 -4.29
N VAL A 107 -9.37 5.51 -3.59
CA VAL A 107 -9.47 6.91 -4.00
C VAL A 107 -8.08 7.57 -4.03
N ALA A 108 -7.34 7.49 -2.93
CA ALA A 108 -6.03 8.12 -2.78
C ALA A 108 -5.00 7.69 -3.83
N LEU A 109 -5.06 6.43 -4.28
CA LEU A 109 -4.10 5.89 -5.25
C LEU A 109 -4.52 6.02 -6.71
N ASN A 110 -5.82 6.20 -7.00
CA ASN A 110 -6.32 6.30 -8.39
C ASN A 110 -6.71 7.72 -8.78
N GLU A 111 -6.90 8.64 -7.82
CA GLU A 111 -7.09 10.04 -8.14
C GLU A 111 -5.74 10.69 -8.48
N PRO A 112 -5.69 11.55 -9.51
CA PRO A 112 -4.47 12.26 -9.83
C PRO A 112 -4.07 13.14 -8.65
N VAL A 113 -2.89 12.90 -8.08
CA VAL A 113 -2.21 13.83 -7.19
C VAL A 113 -2.01 15.11 -8.00
N ARG A 114 -2.89 16.10 -7.82
CA ARG A 114 -2.73 17.39 -8.49
C ARG A 114 -1.49 18.05 -7.87
N PRO A 115 -0.45 18.35 -8.63
CA PRO A 115 0.54 19.32 -8.18
C PRO A 115 -0.20 20.66 -8.06
N GLU A 116 -0.17 21.29 -6.89
CA GLU A 116 -0.49 22.71 -6.82
C GLU A 116 0.62 23.45 -7.57
N GLU A 117 0.22 24.24 -8.58
CA GLU A 117 1.08 25.12 -9.39
C GLU A 117 1.64 26.30 -8.58
#